data_AF-A0AAD6XL04-F1
#
_entry.id   AF-A0AAD6XL04-F1
#
_cell.length_a   1.000
_cell.length_b   1.000
_cell.length_c   1.000
_cell.angle_alpha   90.00
_cell.angle_beta   90.00
_cell.angle_gamma   90.00
#
_symmetry.space_group_name_H-M   'P 1'
#
loop_
_entity.id
_entity.type
_entity.pdbx_description
1 polymer ?
#
loop_
_entity_poly.entity_id
_entity_poly.type
_entity_poly.pdbx_seq_one_letter_code
_entity_poly.pdbx_strand_id
1 'polypeptide(L)'
;MPPKLSAVLALLLPLLLANAARLLYTRSAPPPVLTTPGLSPRLALPLARVAMDVHNSAQYALSGPLAEAQWAALVPAHGGVVHVGGEALLLGMFHQLRCLDVLRREWVRGAAAFAANTSEAQPAPRAHHCLNYLRQMVLCRADRRLESVMDPFGPHAVQVRGAQTCADWEGVYAFVEGHAGGAGAYDDL
;
A
#
# COMPACT_ATOMS: atom_id res chain seq x y z
N MET A 1 35.46 -15.46 45.78
CA MET A 1 34.02 -15.71 45.96
C MET A 1 33.30 -15.27 44.69
N PRO A 2 32.87 -16.20 43.81
CA PRO A 2 32.11 -15.82 42.63
C PRO A 2 30.71 -15.32 43.05
N PRO A 3 30.16 -14.27 42.43
CA PRO A 3 28.78 -13.89 42.68
C PRO A 3 27.88 -15.10 42.40
N LYS A 4 27.05 -15.45 43.38
CA LYS A 4 26.15 -16.61 43.31
C LYS A 4 25.33 -16.53 42.03
N LEU A 5 25.50 -17.51 41.13
CA LEU A 5 24.79 -17.66 39.85
C LEU A 5 23.26 -17.39 39.97
N SER A 6 22.71 -17.70 41.14
CA SER A 6 21.31 -17.46 41.52
C SER A 6 20.85 -16.00 41.46
N ALA A 7 21.74 -15.03 41.73
CA ALA A 7 21.38 -13.61 41.73
C ALA A 7 21.28 -13.03 40.30
N VAL A 8 22.11 -13.53 39.39
CA VAL A 8 22.11 -13.11 37.97
C VAL A 8 20.87 -13.65 37.25
N LEU A 9 20.50 -14.91 37.53
CA LEU A 9 19.30 -15.53 36.95
C LEU A 9 18.00 -14.88 37.46
N ALA A 10 17.96 -14.45 38.73
CA ALA A 10 16.83 -13.77 39.34
C ALA A 10 16.53 -12.38 38.72
N LEU A 11 17.52 -11.75 38.06
CA LEU A 11 17.37 -10.45 37.39
C LEU A 11 17.13 -10.59 35.88
N LEU A 12 17.77 -11.55 35.21
CA LEU A 12 17.65 -11.71 33.76
C LEU A 12 16.31 -12.30 33.33
N LEU A 13 15.77 -13.28 34.08
CA LEU A 13 14.51 -13.93 33.73
C LEU A 13 13.30 -12.97 33.73
N PRO A 14 13.06 -12.13 34.78
CA PRO A 14 11.97 -11.16 34.74
C PRO A 14 12.17 -10.09 33.67
N LEU A 15 13.42 -9.72 33.35
CA LEU A 15 13.71 -8.77 32.27
C LEU A 15 13.35 -9.35 30.89
N LEU A 16 13.71 -10.62 30.66
CA LEU A 16 13.37 -11.36 29.43
C LEU A 16 11.86 -11.57 29.31
N LEU A 17 11.17 -11.92 30.40
CA LEU A 17 9.72 -12.07 30.42
C LEU A 17 9.00 -10.73 30.19
N ALA A 18 9.47 -9.64 30.81
CA ALA A 18 8.92 -8.30 30.60
C ALA A 18 9.14 -7.81 29.16
N ASN A 19 10.30 -8.09 28.57
CA ASN A 19 10.58 -7.77 27.17
C ASN A 19 9.73 -8.62 26.21
N ALA A 20 9.59 -9.93 26.47
CA ALA A 20 8.72 -10.80 25.68
C ALA A 20 7.26 -10.38 25.77
N ALA A 21 6.76 -10.07 26.98
CA ALA A 21 5.41 -9.58 27.20
C ALA A 21 5.17 -8.21 26.54
N ARG A 22 6.14 -7.29 26.58
CA ARG A 22 6.06 -6.02 25.85
C ARG A 22 6.04 -6.23 24.34
N LEU A 23 6.91 -7.09 23.80
CA LEU A 23 6.93 -7.42 22.37
C LEU A 23 5.60 -8.04 21.92
N LEU A 24 5.08 -8.99 22.70
CA LEU A 24 3.78 -9.62 22.44
C LEU A 24 2.64 -8.60 22.54
N TYR A 25 2.63 -7.75 23.56
CA TYR A 25 1.63 -6.69 23.73
C TYR A 25 1.66 -5.67 22.59
N THR A 26 2.84 -5.23 22.16
CA THR A 26 2.98 -4.33 21.00
C THR A 26 2.58 -4.98 19.69
N ARG A 27 2.66 -6.31 19.59
CA ARG A 27 2.16 -7.06 18.42
C ARG A 27 0.65 -7.26 18.47
N SER A 28 0.05 -7.34 19.66
CA SER A 28 -1.39 -7.59 19.85
C SER A 28 -2.23 -6.32 19.98
N ALA A 29 -1.63 -5.17 20.31
CA ALA A 29 -2.35 -3.91 20.39
C ALA A 29 -2.75 -3.47 18.96
N PRO A 30 -4.04 -3.18 18.71
CA PRO A 30 -4.45 -2.64 17.43
C PRO A 30 -3.69 -1.34 17.17
N PRO A 31 -3.26 -1.08 15.92
CA PRO A 31 -2.55 0.15 15.63
C PRO A 31 -3.45 1.35 15.95
N PRO A 32 -2.85 2.46 16.36
CA PRO A 32 -3.63 3.67 16.58
C PRO A 32 -4.28 4.08 15.26
N VAL A 33 -5.59 4.30 15.30
CA VAL A 33 -6.31 4.98 14.23
C VAL A 33 -6.39 6.44 14.61
N LEU A 34 -5.84 7.28 13.75
CA LEU A 34 -5.91 8.73 13.89
C LEU A 34 -7.24 9.20 13.31
N THR A 35 -8.09 9.70 14.20
CA THR A 35 -9.34 10.36 13.84
C THR A 35 -9.16 11.87 13.95
N THR A 36 -9.61 12.62 12.96
CA THR A 36 -9.62 14.08 13.00
C THR A 36 -10.99 14.55 12.52
N PRO A 37 -11.66 15.49 13.23
CA PRO A 37 -12.98 15.96 12.82
C PRO A 37 -12.99 16.44 11.36
N GLY A 38 -13.93 15.91 10.56
CA GLY A 38 -14.08 16.25 9.15
C GLY A 38 -13.08 15.58 8.19
N LEU A 39 -12.18 14.71 8.68
CA LEU A 39 -11.24 13.96 7.84
C LEU A 39 -11.48 12.45 7.94
N SER A 40 -11.19 11.74 6.86
CA SER A 40 -11.19 10.27 6.87
C SER A 40 -10.15 9.74 7.87
N PRO A 41 -10.48 8.68 8.64
CA PRO A 41 -9.55 8.09 9.59
C PRO A 41 -8.29 7.57 8.88
N ARG A 42 -7.16 7.62 9.58
CA ARG A 42 -5.88 7.14 9.06
C ARG A 42 -5.27 6.12 10.00
N LEU A 43 -4.76 5.05 9.44
CA LEU A 43 -3.96 4.09 10.18
C LEU A 43 -2.59 4.71 10.50
N ALA A 44 -2.25 4.87 11.78
CA ALA A 44 -0.93 5.33 12.19
C ALA A 44 0.05 4.15 12.27
N LEU A 45 0.58 3.77 11.12
CA LEU A 45 1.70 2.83 11.02
C LEU A 45 3.03 3.60 11.04
N PRO A 46 3.96 3.27 11.95
CA PRO A 46 5.32 3.80 11.91
C PRO A 46 6.10 3.10 10.80
N LEU A 47 5.93 3.54 9.55
CA LEU A 47 6.63 2.97 8.40
C LEU A 47 8.08 3.45 8.37
N ALA A 48 9.00 2.52 8.12
CA ALA A 48 10.40 2.84 7.85
C ALA A 48 10.53 3.64 6.54
N ARG A 49 11.74 4.15 6.27
CA ARG A 49 12.08 4.79 5.00
C ARG A 49 12.98 3.85 4.19
N VAL A 50 12.66 3.67 2.92
CA VAL A 50 13.41 2.81 1.99
C VAL A 50 13.81 3.58 0.74
N ALA A 51 14.89 3.18 0.09
CA ALA A 51 15.25 3.68 -1.23
C ALA A 51 14.55 2.84 -2.31
N MET A 52 13.92 3.49 -3.28
CA MET A 52 13.31 2.84 -4.44
C MET A 52 13.83 3.49 -5.72
N ASP A 53 14.40 2.69 -6.62
CA ASP A 53 14.73 3.17 -7.97
C ASP A 53 13.46 3.18 -8.82
N VAL A 54 13.04 4.36 -9.25
CA VAL A 54 11.90 4.50 -10.16
C VAL A 54 12.42 4.32 -11.57
N HIS A 55 11.95 3.30 -12.28
CA HIS A 55 12.33 3.04 -13.67
C HIS A 55 11.25 2.26 -14.42
N ASN A 56 11.33 2.25 -15.75
CA ASN A 56 10.52 1.34 -16.57
C ASN A 56 10.89 -0.11 -16.26
N SER A 57 9.90 -0.92 -15.90
CA SER A 57 10.08 -2.34 -15.56
C SER A 57 9.50 -3.23 -16.65
N ALA A 58 10.08 -4.42 -16.81
CA ALA A 58 9.45 -5.50 -17.57
C ALA A 58 8.27 -6.13 -16.81
N GLN A 59 8.21 -5.92 -15.49
CA GLN A 59 7.07 -6.31 -14.66
C GLN A 59 5.93 -5.29 -14.80
N TYR A 60 4.71 -5.74 -14.51
CA TYR A 60 3.49 -4.94 -14.60
C TYR A 60 3.23 -4.45 -16.03
N ALA A 61 3.48 -5.31 -17.02
CA ALA A 61 3.14 -5.03 -18.42
C ALA A 61 1.65 -4.68 -18.60
N LEU A 62 1.31 -4.06 -19.73
CA LEU A 62 -0.07 -3.63 -19.98
C LEU A 62 -1.03 -4.81 -20.15
N SER A 63 -0.60 -5.91 -20.78
CA SER A 63 -1.45 -7.07 -21.10
C SER A 63 -0.67 -8.38 -21.10
N GLY A 64 -1.40 -9.50 -21.15
CA GLY A 64 -0.86 -10.86 -21.14
C GLY A 64 -1.08 -11.60 -19.81
N PRO A 65 -0.95 -12.93 -19.77
CA PRO A 65 -1.28 -13.72 -18.58
C PRO A 65 -0.46 -13.34 -17.34
N LEU A 66 0.84 -13.08 -17.53
CA LEU A 66 1.71 -12.64 -16.45
C LEU A 66 1.32 -11.25 -15.93
N ALA A 67 0.94 -10.32 -16.82
CA ALA A 67 0.47 -9.01 -16.42
C ALA A 67 -0.76 -9.11 -15.52
N GLU A 68 -1.76 -9.91 -15.92
CA GLU A 68 -2.97 -10.11 -15.11
C GLU A 68 -2.65 -10.63 -13.70
N ALA A 69 -1.74 -11.59 -13.58
CA ALA A 69 -1.30 -12.10 -12.29
C ALA A 69 -0.57 -11.04 -11.45
N GLN A 70 0.31 -10.25 -12.06
CA GLN A 70 1.09 -9.21 -11.38
C GLN A 70 0.20 -8.07 -10.88
N TRP A 71 -0.69 -7.56 -11.72
CA TRP A 71 -1.61 -6.49 -11.34
C TRP A 71 -2.62 -6.95 -10.28
N ALA A 72 -3.10 -8.20 -10.35
CA ALA A 72 -3.94 -8.77 -9.31
C ALA A 72 -3.21 -8.88 -7.96
N ALA A 73 -1.91 -9.20 -7.97
CA ALA A 73 -1.09 -9.35 -6.77
C ALA A 73 -0.77 -8.03 -6.04
N LEU A 74 -1.04 -6.87 -6.64
CA LEU A 74 -0.88 -5.55 -5.99
C LEU A 74 -1.88 -5.30 -4.85
N VAL A 75 -2.92 -6.11 -4.74
CA VAL A 75 -3.91 -6.01 -3.67
C VAL A 75 -3.95 -7.36 -2.94
N PRO A 76 -3.87 -7.37 -1.60
CA PRO A 76 -4.00 -8.60 -0.82
C PRO A 76 -5.27 -9.38 -1.19
N ALA A 77 -5.25 -10.70 -1.06
CA ALA A 77 -6.36 -11.57 -1.47
C ALA A 77 -7.72 -11.20 -0.83
N HIS A 78 -7.71 -10.68 0.40
CA HIS A 78 -8.91 -10.21 1.11
C HIS A 78 -9.31 -8.76 0.72
N GLY A 79 -8.70 -8.19 -0.31
CA GLY A 79 -9.08 -6.91 -0.91
C GLY A 79 -8.47 -5.67 -0.28
N GLY A 80 -7.58 -5.81 0.72
CA GLY A 80 -6.93 -4.68 1.41
C GLY A 80 -7.81 -3.96 2.44
N VAL A 81 -8.87 -4.64 2.90
CA VAL A 81 -9.84 -4.14 3.88
C VAL A 81 -9.37 -4.49 5.29
N VAL A 82 -9.48 -3.52 6.20
CA VAL A 82 -9.18 -3.68 7.63
C VAL A 82 -10.44 -3.36 8.45
N HIS A 83 -10.60 -3.97 9.62
CA HIS A 83 -11.71 -3.70 10.52
C HIS A 83 -11.25 -2.83 11.69
N VAL A 84 -11.91 -1.69 11.89
CA VAL A 84 -11.62 -0.74 12.96
C VAL A 84 -12.93 -0.41 13.68
N GLY A 85 -13.03 -0.74 14.96
CA GLY A 85 -14.24 -0.45 15.75
C GLY A 85 -15.52 -1.05 15.15
N GLY A 86 -15.41 -2.24 14.53
CA GLY A 86 -16.52 -2.91 13.83
C GLY A 86 -16.76 -2.45 12.39
N GLU A 87 -16.14 -1.36 11.93
CA GLU A 87 -16.30 -0.87 10.56
C GLU A 87 -15.25 -1.44 9.61
N ALA A 88 -15.70 -1.90 8.43
CA ALA A 88 -14.83 -2.34 7.35
C ALA A 88 -14.32 -1.14 6.54
N LEU A 89 -13.01 -0.92 6.53
CA LEU A 89 -12.35 0.21 5.88
C LEU A 89 -11.33 -0.28 4.85
N LEU A 90 -11.42 0.21 3.61
CA LEU A 90 -10.41 -0.06 2.58
C LEU A 90 -9.23 0.91 2.74
N LEU A 91 -8.01 0.38 2.89
CA LEU A 91 -6.84 1.26 2.92
C LEU A 91 -6.64 1.97 1.57
N GLY A 92 -6.41 3.27 1.65
CA GLY A 92 -6.24 4.12 0.46
C GLY A 92 -5.09 3.69 -0.46
N MET A 93 -4.05 3.01 0.04
CA MET A 93 -2.98 2.45 -0.80
C MET A 93 -3.53 1.41 -1.78
N PHE A 94 -4.31 0.44 -1.29
CA PHE A 94 -4.90 -0.61 -2.13
C PHE A 94 -6.01 -0.07 -3.03
N HIS A 95 -6.74 0.96 -2.61
CA HIS A 95 -7.70 1.64 -3.50
C HIS A 95 -6.99 2.30 -4.69
N GLN A 96 -5.87 2.98 -4.47
CA GLN A 96 -5.07 3.59 -5.54
C GLN A 96 -4.49 2.53 -6.49
N LEU A 97 -3.94 1.42 -5.96
CA LEU A 97 -3.42 0.32 -6.79
C LEU A 97 -4.52 -0.35 -7.64
N ARG A 98 -5.71 -0.57 -7.06
CA ARG A 98 -6.88 -1.05 -7.81
C ARG A 98 -7.31 -0.07 -8.90
N CYS A 99 -7.30 1.24 -8.61
CA CYS A 99 -7.61 2.26 -9.61
C CYS A 99 -6.62 2.22 -10.78
N LEU A 100 -5.33 2.00 -10.53
CA LEU A 100 -4.34 1.85 -11.60
C LEU A 100 -4.63 0.64 -12.49
N ASP A 101 -5.00 -0.51 -11.92
CA ASP A 101 -5.37 -1.69 -12.72
C ASP A 101 -6.64 -1.44 -13.57
N VAL A 102 -7.63 -0.73 -13.03
CA VAL A 102 -8.81 -0.31 -13.82
C VAL A 102 -8.39 0.51 -15.03
N LEU A 103 -7.53 1.52 -14.85
CA LEU A 103 -7.08 2.37 -15.96
C LEU A 103 -6.26 1.60 -17.00
N ARG A 104 -5.40 0.69 -16.55
CA ARG A 104 -4.67 -0.22 -17.46
C ARG A 104 -5.63 -1.05 -18.31
N ARG A 105 -6.62 -1.70 -17.70
CA ARG A 105 -7.58 -2.54 -18.42
C ARG A 105 -8.35 -1.74 -19.47
N GLU A 106 -8.77 -0.53 -19.13
CA GLU A 106 -9.48 0.37 -20.04
C GLU A 106 -8.57 0.86 -21.19
N TRP A 107 -7.28 1.08 -20.92
CA TRP A 107 -6.31 1.37 -21.98
C TRP A 107 -6.16 0.20 -22.97
N VAL A 108 -5.98 -1.03 -22.46
CA VAL A 108 -5.86 -2.24 -23.30
C VAL A 108 -7.12 -2.46 -24.11
N ARG A 109 -8.28 -2.30 -23.47
CA ARG A 109 -9.59 -2.44 -24.10
C ARG A 109 -9.77 -1.43 -25.23
N GLY A 110 -9.49 -0.16 -24.98
CA GLY A 110 -9.56 0.89 -26.00
C GLY A 110 -8.59 0.67 -27.17
N ALA A 111 -7.37 0.21 -26.89
CA ALA A 111 -6.40 -0.12 -27.93
C ALA A 111 -6.87 -1.29 -28.81
N ALA A 112 -7.48 -2.32 -28.20
CA ALA A 112 -8.04 -3.44 -28.93
C ALA A 112 -9.26 -3.03 -29.78
N ALA A 113 -10.14 -2.19 -29.24
CA ALA A 113 -11.30 -1.69 -29.97
C ALA A 113 -10.90 -0.79 -31.15
N PHE A 114 -9.88 0.05 -30.97
CA PHE A 114 -9.29 0.84 -32.05
C PHE A 114 -8.71 -0.06 -33.15
N ALA A 115 -7.92 -1.07 -32.78
CA ALA A 115 -7.36 -2.03 -33.72
C ALA A 115 -8.43 -2.83 -34.47
N ALA A 116 -9.55 -3.14 -33.82
CA ALA A 116 -10.69 -3.82 -34.41
C ALA A 116 -11.60 -2.89 -35.23
N ASN A 117 -11.29 -1.59 -35.32
CA ASN A 117 -12.15 -0.57 -35.92
C ASN A 117 -13.60 -0.60 -35.39
N THR A 118 -13.74 -0.94 -34.11
CA THR A 118 -15.03 -0.95 -33.41
C THR A 118 -15.20 0.36 -32.65
N SER A 119 -16.38 0.97 -32.74
CA SER A 119 -16.68 2.11 -31.88
C SER A 119 -16.82 1.62 -30.44
N GLU A 120 -15.83 1.89 -29.60
CA GLU A 120 -16.02 1.61 -28.18
C GLU A 120 -16.87 2.70 -27.55
N ALA A 121 -18.01 2.27 -27.01
CA ALA A 121 -19.03 3.13 -26.44
C ALA A 121 -18.56 3.69 -25.08
N GLN A 122 -18.27 4.98 -25.07
CA GLN A 122 -18.06 5.87 -23.93
C GLN A 122 -16.95 5.49 -22.93
N PRO A 123 -16.21 6.48 -22.38
CA PRO A 123 -15.29 6.23 -21.26
C PRO A 123 -16.02 5.51 -20.14
N ALA A 124 -15.50 4.37 -19.67
CA ALA A 124 -16.14 3.65 -18.58
C ALA A 124 -16.28 4.58 -17.36
N PRO A 125 -17.48 4.72 -16.76
CA PRO A 125 -17.69 5.60 -15.60
C PRO A 125 -16.70 5.33 -14.45
N ARG A 126 -16.28 4.07 -14.31
CA ARG A 126 -15.26 3.64 -13.36
C ARG A 126 -13.88 4.22 -13.68
N ALA A 127 -13.47 4.24 -14.95
CA ALA A 127 -12.21 4.84 -15.37
C ALA A 127 -12.18 6.35 -15.06
N HIS A 128 -13.27 7.05 -15.35
CA HIS A 128 -13.42 8.48 -15.05
C HIS A 128 -13.32 8.75 -13.54
N HIS A 129 -13.96 7.91 -12.71
CA HIS A 129 -13.81 7.97 -11.26
C HIS A 129 -12.36 7.73 -10.82
N CYS A 130 -11.72 6.65 -11.28
CA CYS A 130 -10.35 6.30 -10.94
C CYS A 130 -9.35 7.40 -11.32
N LEU A 131 -9.49 7.99 -12.51
CA LEU A 131 -8.67 9.13 -12.95
C LEU A 131 -8.81 10.32 -12.00
N ASN A 132 -10.04 10.69 -11.64
CA ASN A 132 -10.28 11.81 -10.72
C ASN A 132 -9.75 11.53 -9.32
N TYR A 133 -9.94 10.31 -8.81
CA TYR A 133 -9.42 9.89 -7.51
C TYR A 133 -7.90 9.93 -7.47
N LEU A 134 -7.22 9.36 -8.46
CA LEU A 134 -5.75 9.38 -8.53
C LEU A 134 -5.21 10.81 -8.68
N ARG A 135 -5.84 11.66 -9.50
CA ARG A 135 -5.50 13.10 -9.58
C ARG A 135 -5.58 13.77 -8.22
N GLN A 136 -6.67 13.57 -7.48
CA GLN A 136 -6.83 14.13 -6.14
C GLN A 136 -5.80 13.57 -5.16
N MET A 137 -5.40 12.29 -5.31
CA MET A 137 -4.41 11.67 -4.45
C MET A 137 -2.97 12.15 -4.70
N VAL A 138 -2.64 12.46 -5.96
CA VAL A 138 -1.40 13.16 -6.31
C VAL A 138 -1.38 14.54 -5.66
N LEU A 139 -2.46 15.32 -5.80
CA LEU A 139 -2.56 16.65 -5.20
C LEU A 139 -2.52 16.60 -3.66
N CYS A 140 -3.13 15.60 -3.05
CA CYS A 140 -3.15 15.42 -1.59
C CYS A 140 -1.75 15.10 -1.03
N ARG A 141 -0.93 14.37 -1.80
CA ARG A 141 0.45 14.04 -1.41
C ARG A 141 1.45 15.14 -1.76
N ALA A 142 1.15 15.91 -2.81
CA ALA A 142 1.95 17.04 -3.31
C ALA A 142 3.45 16.73 -3.28
N ASP A 143 3.88 15.69 -4.00
CA ASP A 143 5.30 15.35 -4.08
C ASP A 143 6.10 16.55 -4.59
N ARG A 144 7.17 16.89 -3.87
CA ARG A 144 8.01 18.08 -4.10
C ARG A 144 9.39 17.71 -4.63
N ARG A 145 9.60 16.46 -5.03
CA ARG A 145 10.86 16.05 -5.65
C ARG A 145 11.07 16.81 -6.95
N LEU A 146 12.30 17.29 -7.15
CA LEU A 146 12.72 17.86 -8.43
C LEU A 146 13.14 16.75 -9.38
N GLU A 147 12.69 16.85 -10.62
CA GLU A 147 13.06 15.93 -11.69
C GLU A 147 13.92 16.67 -12.71
N SER A 148 15.01 16.03 -13.14
CA SER A 148 15.86 16.58 -14.18
C SER A 148 15.10 16.59 -15.50
N VAL A 149 14.81 17.79 -16.00
CA VAL A 149 14.27 17.97 -17.35
C VAL A 149 15.37 17.61 -18.33
N MET A 150 15.13 16.59 -19.14
CA MET A 150 16.01 16.14 -20.21
C MET A 150 15.15 15.85 -21.44
N ASP A 151 15.73 15.80 -22.62
CA ASP A 151 15.00 15.54 -23.87
C ASP A 151 15.19 14.09 -24.37
N PRO A 152 14.60 13.06 -23.73
CA PRO A 152 14.56 11.71 -24.31
C PRO A 152 13.36 11.51 -25.26
N PHE A 153 12.30 12.32 -25.17
CA PHE A 153 11.05 12.14 -25.94
C PHE A 153 10.35 13.46 -26.34
N GLY A 154 10.99 14.61 -26.15
CA GLY A 154 10.43 15.93 -26.44
C GLY A 154 10.65 16.97 -25.32
N PRO A 155 10.26 18.23 -25.58
CA PRO A 155 10.38 19.31 -24.60
C PRO A 155 9.67 18.97 -23.28
N HIS A 156 10.32 19.28 -22.15
CA HIS A 156 9.81 19.06 -20.78
C HIS A 156 9.68 17.59 -20.33
N ALA A 157 10.21 16.63 -21.08
CA ALA A 157 10.38 15.28 -20.56
C ALA A 157 11.39 15.26 -19.39
N VAL A 158 11.31 14.23 -18.55
CA VAL A 158 12.13 14.10 -17.34
C VAL A 158 12.93 12.81 -17.36
N GLN A 159 13.95 12.73 -16.51
CA GLN A 159 14.76 11.53 -16.34
C GLN A 159 13.90 10.32 -15.92
N VAL A 160 13.92 9.27 -16.73
CA VAL A 160 13.12 8.04 -16.54
C VAL A 160 13.63 7.17 -15.38
N ARG A 161 14.82 7.48 -14.84
CA ARG A 161 15.43 6.77 -13.71
C ARG A 161 15.79 7.70 -12.57
N GLY A 162 15.60 7.24 -11.33
CA GLY A 162 16.03 7.97 -10.17
C GLY A 162 15.63 7.31 -8.86
N ALA A 163 16.60 7.16 -7.96
CA ALA A 163 16.36 6.69 -6.60
C ALA A 163 15.58 7.74 -5.79
N GLN A 164 14.55 7.29 -5.09
CA GLN A 164 13.72 8.09 -4.22
C GLN A 164 13.65 7.48 -2.83
N THR A 165 13.50 8.32 -1.82
CA THR A 165 13.20 7.85 -0.46
C THR A 165 11.69 7.71 -0.31
N CYS A 166 11.19 6.50 -0.13
CA CYS A 166 9.78 6.18 0.05
C CYS A 166 9.49 5.79 1.50
N ALA A 167 8.21 5.84 1.89
CA ALA A 167 7.77 5.07 3.05
C ALA A 167 7.78 3.59 2.66
N ASP A 168 8.24 2.74 3.57
CA ASP A 168 8.27 1.30 3.37
C ASP A 168 6.83 0.76 3.29
N TRP A 169 6.38 0.47 2.08
CA TRP A 169 5.03 -0.02 1.83
C TRP A 169 4.86 -1.47 2.28
N GLU A 170 5.94 -2.25 2.43
CA GLU A 170 5.86 -3.63 2.91
C GLU A 170 5.28 -3.67 4.33
N GLY A 171 5.55 -2.65 5.16
CA GLY A 171 4.92 -2.50 6.46
C GLY A 171 3.38 -2.37 6.40
N VAL A 172 2.83 -1.81 5.32
CA VAL A 172 1.38 -1.75 5.09
C VAL A 172 0.83 -3.13 4.71
N TYR A 173 1.52 -3.85 3.83
CA TYR A 173 1.15 -5.22 3.47
C TYR A 173 1.20 -6.14 4.70
N ALA A 174 2.33 -6.15 5.41
CA ALA A 174 2.51 -6.95 6.62
C ALA A 174 1.44 -6.64 7.67
N PHE A 175 1.08 -5.37 7.84
CA PHE A 175 0.00 -4.99 8.73
C PHE A 175 -1.33 -5.61 8.28
N VAL A 176 -1.73 -5.37 7.04
CA VAL A 176 -3.04 -5.79 6.53
C VAL A 176 -3.18 -7.31 6.44
N GLU A 177 -2.12 -8.02 6.06
CA GLU A 177 -2.09 -9.48 6.05
C GLU A 177 -2.08 -10.08 7.46
N GLY A 178 -1.35 -9.47 8.39
CA GLY A 178 -1.36 -9.88 9.80
C GLY A 178 -2.70 -9.65 10.51
N HIS A 179 -3.57 -8.82 9.93
CA HIS A 179 -4.91 -8.50 10.44
C HIS A 179 -6.00 -8.94 9.44
N ALA A 180 -5.66 -9.83 8.50
CA ALA A 180 -6.57 -10.44 7.55
C ALA A 180 -7.40 -11.53 8.27
N GLY A 181 -8.35 -11.09 9.09
CA GLY A 181 -9.24 -11.91 9.92
C GLY A 181 -9.58 -11.13 11.18
N GLY A 182 -10.84 -10.89 11.53
CA GLY A 182 -11.92 -11.85 11.40
C GLY A 182 -12.91 -11.58 10.28
N ALA A 183 -12.99 -12.53 9.35
CA ALA A 183 -14.29 -13.17 9.15
C ALA A 183 -14.45 -14.16 10.33
N GLY A 184 -15.07 -13.69 11.42
CA GLY A 184 -15.27 -14.46 12.66
C GLY A 184 -14.26 -14.15 13.77
N ALA A 185 -14.54 -13.10 14.55
CA ALA A 185 -14.16 -12.90 15.96
C ALA A 185 -14.26 -11.41 16.32
N TYR A 186 -15.44 -10.83 16.17
CA TYR A 186 -15.92 -9.65 16.91
C TYR A 186 -17.45 -9.69 16.87
N ASP A 187 -18.00 -10.84 17.24
CA ASP A 187 -19.34 -10.88 17.83
C ASP A 187 -19.15 -10.60 19.33
N ASP A 188 -20.06 -9.80 19.89
CA ASP A 188 -20.12 -9.26 21.26
C ASP A 188 -19.24 -8.02 21.54
N LEU A 189 -19.71 -6.86 21.06
CA LEU A 189 -20.12 -5.71 21.90
C LEU A 189 -21.16 -4.85 21.16
#